data_AF-A0A0D9WCS0-F1
#
_entry.id   AF-A0A0D9WCS0-F1
#
_cell.length_a   1.000
_cell.length_b   1.000
_cell.length_c   1.000
_cell.angle_alpha   90.00
_cell.angle_beta   90.00
_cell.angle_gamma   90.00
#
_symmetry.space_group_name_H-M   'P 1'
#
loop_
_entity.id
_entity.type
_entity.pdbx_description
1 polymer ?
#
loop_
_entity_poly.entity_id
_entity_poly.type
_entity_poly.pdbx_seq_one_letter_code
_entity_poly.pdbx_strand_id
1 'polypeptide(L)'
;MAVVAALFASPAYLFPSTSTSSSSSSSISSCRFRPTVARAPRHPPPGRRVTRRFDEVEGVSKRRRGIGGGGSSQAPSSSSRKDRGLAVDFKESQVSDFEDLEEDKFLNAVVKVLARGIECDLALLSVENEEFWRGTEPLHLGRLPCLQDSVTVVGYPLGGDTISVTKGVVSRIEVTPYAHGTSDLLGIQIDAAINPGNSGGPAFNEQGECIGVAFQVFRSDEAENIGYVIPTTVVSHFLNDYQKNGKYTGFPCLGVLLQKLENPALRESLKVPSSEGVLVRRVEPTAPAGKVLRKGDVITSFDGVSVGCEGTVPFRSTERIAFRYLTSQKYAGDVAQLGIIRAGNIMKVQTVLQPRKHLVRDFKPFILVVLNFNNFQNLQESSSSNKVPFHVEGGQPSYLIVAGLVFTPLTEPFIEEECEETLGLKLLAKARYSLATFEGEQIVIVSQVLAHEVNIGYEHMGNQQVIKLNGTVVKNIHHLAHLVDNCKDKFLTFEFEDDFLVVLGREEATTASSDILKEHAIPSIRSSDLSEPYVDTEQETQKPNDDFGDSPVTNYEMGVDCLLWA
;
A
#
# COMPACT_ATOMS: atom_id res chain seq x y z
N MET A 1 -27.96 14.09 8.29
CA MET A 1 -28.25 13.02 7.28
C MET A 1 -26.96 12.23 6.97
N ALA A 2 -27.02 11.07 6.31
CA ALA A 2 -25.80 10.36 5.84
C ALA A 2 -25.32 10.91 4.49
N VAL A 3 -24.74 12.12 4.49
CA VAL A 3 -24.16 12.76 3.29
C VAL A 3 -22.64 12.65 3.34
N VAL A 4 -22.09 12.36 2.16
CA VAL A 4 -20.68 12.06 1.88
C VAL A 4 -19.97 13.39 1.61
N ALA A 5 -18.90 13.73 2.32
CA ALA A 5 -18.36 15.10 2.38
C ALA A 5 -17.18 15.37 1.44
N ALA A 6 -17.24 16.48 0.69
CA ALA A 6 -16.14 17.10 -0.07
C ALA A 6 -15.99 18.57 0.36
N LEU A 7 -14.76 19.01 0.64
CA LEU A 7 -14.46 20.39 1.06
C LEU A 7 -14.41 21.34 -0.15
N PHE A 8 -15.57 21.66 -0.71
CA PHE A 8 -15.72 22.72 -1.72
C PHE A 8 -16.96 23.57 -1.45
N ALA A 9 -16.72 24.76 -0.88
CA ALA A 9 -17.64 25.88 -0.92
C ALA A 9 -16.98 27.00 -1.72
N SER A 10 -17.72 27.59 -2.66
CA SER A 10 -17.29 28.77 -3.41
C SER A 10 -18.48 29.72 -3.50
N PRO A 11 -18.34 31.01 -3.15
CA PRO A 11 -19.46 31.95 -3.18
C PRO A 11 -19.93 32.18 -4.62
N ALA A 12 -21.23 32.00 -4.86
CA ALA A 12 -21.83 32.04 -6.19
C ALA A 12 -21.85 33.47 -6.78
N TYR A 13 -20.81 33.83 -7.54
CA TYR A 13 -20.78 35.08 -8.29
C TYR A 13 -21.66 35.01 -9.56
N LEU A 14 -22.88 35.53 -9.42
CA LEU A 14 -23.80 35.78 -10.54
C LEU A 14 -23.21 36.81 -11.51
N PHE A 15 -22.77 36.35 -12.69
CA PHE A 15 -22.46 37.25 -13.81
C PHE A 15 -23.76 37.74 -14.48
N PRO A 16 -24.05 39.05 -14.48
CA PRO A 16 -25.23 39.59 -15.16
C PRO A 16 -25.02 39.62 -16.68
N SER A 17 -25.95 39.02 -17.42
CA SER A 17 -25.96 39.07 -18.88
C SER A 17 -26.32 40.48 -19.39
N THR A 18 -25.42 41.10 -20.17
CA THR A 18 -25.72 42.34 -20.89
C THR A 18 -25.45 42.19 -22.39
N SER A 19 -26.51 42.35 -23.18
CA SER A 19 -26.50 42.13 -24.64
C SER A 19 -26.82 43.41 -25.40
N THR A 20 -25.82 44.06 -26.00
CA THR A 20 -25.90 45.08 -27.09
C THR A 20 -24.50 45.64 -27.39
N SER A 21 -24.12 46.15 -28.57
CA SER A 21 -24.51 45.85 -29.98
C SER A 21 -23.72 46.80 -30.92
N SER A 22 -23.00 46.28 -31.93
CA SER A 22 -22.35 47.05 -33.05
C SER A 22 -21.29 48.11 -32.64
N SER A 23 -20.24 48.45 -33.41
CA SER A 23 -20.15 48.57 -34.87
C SER A 23 -18.69 48.63 -35.42
N SER A 24 -18.53 48.16 -36.66
CA SER A 24 -17.55 48.51 -37.73
C SER A 24 -16.19 49.25 -37.49
N SER A 25 -15.15 48.67 -38.11
CA SER A 25 -14.16 49.29 -39.05
C SER A 25 -12.68 49.49 -38.64
N SER A 26 -11.79 48.96 -39.52
CA SER A 26 -10.42 49.37 -39.93
C SER A 26 -9.60 50.36 -39.07
N SER A 27 -8.29 50.14 -38.86
CA SER A 27 -7.27 50.22 -39.95
C SER A 27 -5.92 49.54 -39.66
N ILE A 28 -5.08 49.47 -40.71
CA ILE A 28 -3.80 48.74 -40.80
C ILE A 28 -2.60 49.54 -40.25
N SER A 29 -1.68 48.86 -39.54
CA SER A 29 -0.24 49.18 -39.63
C SER A 29 0.68 47.95 -39.45
N SER A 30 1.56 47.78 -40.43
CA SER A 30 2.72 46.89 -40.58
C SER A 30 3.60 46.73 -39.31
N CYS A 31 4.28 45.59 -39.08
CA CYS A 31 5.32 45.05 -39.98
C CYS A 31 5.38 43.51 -40.17
N ARG A 32 5.93 43.11 -41.32
CA ARG A 32 6.49 41.78 -41.66
C ARG A 32 8.03 41.83 -41.44
N PHE A 33 8.89 40.81 -41.52
CA PHE A 33 8.91 39.41 -42.02
C PHE A 33 10.16 38.73 -41.34
N ARG A 34 10.59 37.47 -41.47
CA ARG A 34 10.24 36.22 -42.21
C ARG A 34 10.95 35.04 -41.49
N PRO A 35 10.38 33.81 -41.43
CA PRO A 35 11.04 32.63 -40.82
C PRO A 35 12.04 31.92 -41.74
N THR A 36 12.86 31.01 -41.15
CA THR A 36 13.85 30.18 -41.86
C THR A 36 13.77 28.71 -41.39
N VAL A 37 13.83 27.74 -42.32
CA VAL A 37 13.72 26.29 -42.01
C VAL A 37 14.68 25.48 -42.89
N ALA A 38 15.61 24.72 -42.28
CA ALA A 38 16.39 23.59 -42.86
C ALA A 38 17.48 23.15 -41.85
N ARG A 39 18.05 21.92 -41.82
CA ARG A 39 17.64 20.56 -42.26
C ARG A 39 18.71 19.57 -41.72
N ALA A 40 18.36 18.34 -41.32
CA ALA A 40 19.31 17.39 -40.72
C ALA A 40 20.08 16.47 -41.73
N PRO A 41 21.33 16.04 -41.41
CA PRO A 41 22.05 14.93 -42.05
C PRO A 41 22.26 13.70 -41.12
N ARG A 42 22.99 12.65 -41.57
CA ARG A 42 23.02 11.27 -41.00
C ARG A 42 24.42 10.78 -40.54
N HIS A 43 24.43 9.71 -39.73
CA HIS A 43 25.57 8.83 -39.32
C HIS A 43 25.85 7.69 -40.33
N PRO A 44 26.86 6.79 -40.14
CA PRO A 44 28.28 6.94 -39.75
C PRO A 44 29.21 6.21 -40.79
N PRO A 45 30.50 5.79 -40.56
CA PRO A 45 30.92 4.70 -39.64
C PRO A 45 32.32 4.99 -38.97
N PRO A 46 33.28 4.06 -38.64
CA PRO A 46 33.71 3.96 -37.23
C PRO A 46 35.23 3.99 -36.89
N GLY A 47 35.54 4.58 -35.72
CA GLY A 47 36.43 3.97 -34.71
C GLY A 47 37.96 4.21 -34.73
N ARG A 48 38.48 4.78 -33.64
CA ARG A 48 39.74 4.35 -32.96
C ARG A 48 39.82 4.89 -31.52
N ARG A 49 40.57 4.20 -30.64
CA ARG A 49 40.70 4.50 -29.20
C ARG A 49 41.68 5.66 -28.94
N VAL A 50 41.39 6.47 -27.91
CA VAL A 50 42.41 7.15 -27.09
C VAL A 50 42.01 7.05 -25.62
N THR A 51 42.91 6.55 -24.77
CA THR A 51 42.76 6.50 -23.31
C THR A 51 43.26 7.80 -22.67
N ARG A 52 42.68 8.22 -21.55
CA ARG A 52 43.33 9.12 -20.58
C ARG A 52 43.56 8.38 -19.27
N ARG A 53 44.61 8.78 -18.54
CA ARG A 53 45.12 8.12 -17.34
C ARG A 53 44.59 8.79 -16.07
N PHE A 54 44.65 8.03 -14.97
CA PHE A 54 44.81 8.57 -13.62
C PHE A 54 46.25 9.08 -13.46
N ASP A 55 46.44 10.14 -12.68
CA ASP A 55 47.74 10.50 -12.12
C ASP A 55 47.62 10.46 -10.57
N GLU A 56 48.30 9.49 -9.96
CA GLU A 56 48.56 9.46 -8.51
C GLU A 56 49.90 10.15 -8.21
N VAL A 57 50.06 10.70 -7.00
CA VAL A 57 51.38 11.14 -6.48
C VAL A 57 51.53 10.73 -5.01
N GLU A 58 52.56 9.92 -4.71
CA GLU A 58 52.89 9.44 -3.36
C GLU A 58 53.73 10.44 -2.52
N GLY A 59 53.78 10.23 -1.20
CA GLY A 59 54.77 10.84 -0.28
C GLY A 59 54.35 10.74 1.20
N VAL A 60 54.65 9.69 1.99
CA VAL A 60 55.97 9.28 2.56
C VAL A 60 56.55 10.37 3.51
N SER A 61 56.89 10.17 4.81
CA SER A 61 57.21 8.95 5.60
C SER A 61 57.09 9.08 7.15
N LYS A 62 56.80 7.94 7.82
CA LYS A 62 57.41 7.35 9.05
C LYS A 62 57.83 8.20 10.30
N ARG A 63 57.25 7.80 11.47
CA ARG A 63 57.82 7.74 12.86
C ARG A 63 58.10 9.12 13.54
N ARG A 64 58.23 9.27 14.89
CA ARG A 64 58.56 8.34 16.02
C ARG A 64 57.94 8.84 17.38
N ARG A 65 58.12 8.10 18.48
CA ARG A 65 57.59 8.35 19.86
C ARG A 65 58.40 9.42 20.65
N GLY A 66 57.82 10.11 21.66
CA GLY A 66 58.62 10.82 22.70
C GLY A 66 57.93 11.76 23.74
N ILE A 67 57.34 11.19 24.80
CA ILE A 67 57.32 11.62 26.24
C ILE A 67 57.16 13.12 26.64
N GLY A 68 56.08 13.42 27.41
CA GLY A 68 56.05 14.35 28.57
C GLY A 68 55.81 15.86 28.32
N GLY A 69 55.07 16.60 29.17
CA GLY A 69 54.22 16.21 30.31
C GLY A 69 53.81 17.39 31.23
N GLY A 70 52.75 17.22 32.04
CA GLY A 70 52.38 18.09 33.17
C GLY A 70 51.14 18.99 32.98
N GLY A 71 50.10 18.82 33.82
CA GLY A 71 48.90 19.68 33.85
C GLY A 71 47.70 19.08 34.58
N SER A 72 47.29 19.70 35.69
CA SER A 72 46.04 19.49 36.45
C SER A 72 44.79 20.02 35.69
N SER A 73 43.54 19.63 35.95
CA SER A 73 42.91 18.68 36.91
C SER A 73 41.40 18.50 36.59
N GLN A 74 40.71 17.65 37.38
CA GLN A 74 39.24 17.45 37.45
C GLN A 74 38.57 16.69 36.29
N ALA A 75 37.49 15.99 36.64
CA ALA A 75 36.58 15.31 35.72
C ALA A 75 35.30 16.14 35.54
N PRO A 76 34.48 15.82 34.52
CA PRO A 76 33.06 15.63 34.82
C PRO A 76 32.47 14.33 34.24
N SER A 77 31.22 14.09 34.63
CA SER A 77 30.42 12.90 34.32
C SER A 77 29.81 12.90 32.92
N SER A 78 29.30 11.71 32.54
CA SER A 78 28.32 11.43 31.48
C SER A 78 27.39 12.59 31.08
N SER A 79 27.20 12.77 29.77
CA SER A 79 26.09 13.52 29.19
C SER A 79 25.29 12.64 28.23
N SER A 80 23.99 12.49 28.50
CA SER A 80 23.05 11.82 27.59
C SER A 80 22.73 12.70 26.39
N ARG A 81 22.51 12.10 25.22
CA ARG A 81 21.78 12.76 24.14
C ARG A 81 20.33 12.91 24.60
N LYS A 82 19.84 14.16 24.62
CA LYS A 82 18.42 14.49 24.78
C LYS A 82 17.88 15.02 23.46
N ASP A 83 16.61 14.75 23.23
CA ASP A 83 15.86 15.18 22.05
C ASP A 83 15.77 16.69 21.93
N ARG A 84 15.68 17.17 20.69
CA ARG A 84 15.37 18.56 20.37
C ARG A 84 13.87 18.70 20.06
N GLY A 85 13.05 18.67 21.11
CA GLY A 85 11.67 19.15 21.01
C GLY A 85 11.69 20.64 20.64
N LEU A 86 11.10 20.99 19.49
CA LEU A 86 10.98 22.38 19.05
C LEU A 86 9.73 23.02 19.65
N ALA A 87 9.89 23.67 20.81
CA ALA A 87 8.83 24.49 21.38
C ALA A 87 8.75 25.84 20.63
N VAL A 88 7.55 26.22 20.19
CA VAL A 88 7.25 27.56 19.68
C VAL A 88 6.43 28.30 20.74
N ASP A 89 7.00 29.38 21.27
CA ASP A 89 6.45 30.22 22.32
C ASP A 89 5.56 31.32 21.70
N PHE A 90 4.33 31.48 22.19
CA PHE A 90 3.39 32.50 21.75
C PHE A 90 3.17 33.54 22.85
N LYS A 91 3.74 34.73 22.65
CA LYS A 91 3.52 35.89 23.52
C LYS A 91 2.14 36.49 23.30
N GLU A 92 1.47 36.82 24.41
CA GLU A 92 0.44 37.86 24.40
C GLU A 92 1.07 39.24 24.17
N SER A 93 0.50 40.00 23.23
CA SER A 93 0.66 41.46 23.17
C SER A 93 -0.56 42.08 22.48
N GLN A 94 -1.15 43.10 23.10
CA GLN A 94 -2.39 43.72 22.63
C GLN A 94 -2.21 44.47 21.29
N VAL A 95 -3.28 44.47 20.48
CA VAL A 95 -3.49 45.43 19.39
C VAL A 95 -4.91 45.96 19.51
N SER A 96 -5.09 47.26 19.29
CA SER A 96 -6.36 47.99 19.35
C SER A 96 -6.94 48.24 17.95
N ASP A 97 -8.27 48.18 17.85
CA ASP A 97 -9.14 48.90 16.91
C ASP A 97 -8.65 49.07 15.46
N PHE A 98 -9.07 48.15 14.58
CA PHE A 98 -9.31 48.43 13.17
C PHE A 98 -10.59 47.70 12.71
N GLU A 99 -11.43 48.38 11.93
CA GLU A 99 -12.74 47.89 11.48
C GLU A 99 -12.66 47.21 10.09
N ASP A 100 -13.62 46.32 9.84
CA ASP A 100 -14.10 45.83 8.54
C ASP A 100 -13.08 45.32 7.50
N LEU A 101 -12.68 44.05 7.69
CA LEU A 101 -12.57 43.08 6.59
C LEU A 101 -13.39 41.83 6.96
N GLU A 102 -14.10 41.23 6.00
CA GLU A 102 -14.80 39.96 6.23
C GLU A 102 -13.76 38.84 6.40
N GLU A 103 -13.59 38.34 7.63
CA GLU A 103 -12.81 37.13 7.88
C GLU A 103 -13.48 35.93 7.22
N ASP A 104 -12.73 35.19 6.39
CA ASP A 104 -13.12 33.85 5.93
C ASP A 104 -13.33 32.94 7.14
N LYS A 105 -14.60 32.72 7.51
CA LYS A 105 -14.97 31.92 8.68
C LYS A 105 -14.69 30.44 8.42
N PHE A 106 -13.48 30.01 8.81
CA PHE A 106 -13.08 28.61 8.86
C PHE A 106 -14.03 27.79 9.76
N LEU A 107 -15.07 27.21 9.16
CA LEU A 107 -16.04 26.36 9.84
C LEU A 107 -15.42 24.99 10.12
N ASN A 108 -14.60 24.92 11.16
CA ASN A 108 -13.97 23.69 11.65
C ASN A 108 -15.06 22.66 12.03
N ALA A 109 -15.21 21.63 11.20
CA ALA A 109 -16.22 20.59 11.37
C ALA A 109 -15.60 19.27 11.85
N VAL A 110 -16.28 18.59 12.78
CA VAL A 110 -15.90 17.22 13.17
C VAL A 110 -16.34 16.26 12.07
N VAL A 111 -15.36 15.64 11.41
CA VAL A 111 -15.59 14.56 10.43
C VAL A 111 -15.61 13.19 11.12
N LYS A 112 -16.47 12.31 10.63
CA LYS A 112 -16.53 10.89 10.99
C LYS A 112 -16.22 10.05 9.75
N VAL A 113 -15.34 9.06 9.90
CA VAL A 113 -15.05 8.10 8.82
C VAL A 113 -16.15 7.04 8.79
N LEU A 114 -16.82 6.90 7.65
CA LEU A 114 -17.84 5.87 7.38
C LEU A 114 -17.24 4.59 6.79
N ALA A 115 -16.21 4.72 5.94
CA ALA A 115 -15.50 3.61 5.32
C ALA A 115 -14.07 4.00 4.92
N ARG A 116 -13.19 3.00 4.81
CA ARG A 116 -11.84 3.08 4.25
C ARG A 116 -11.64 1.92 3.27
N GLY A 117 -11.06 2.18 2.11
CA GLY A 117 -10.63 1.18 1.14
C GLY A 117 -9.12 1.31 0.92
N ILE A 118 -8.35 0.53 1.68
CA ILE A 118 -6.87 0.61 1.70
C ILE A 118 -6.29 0.24 0.33
N GLU A 119 -6.78 -0.85 -0.27
CA GLU A 119 -6.38 -1.33 -1.60
C GLU A 119 -6.54 -0.29 -2.72
N CYS A 120 -7.38 0.72 -2.55
CA CYS A 120 -7.71 1.73 -3.56
C CYS A 120 -7.49 3.18 -3.12
N ASP A 121 -6.90 3.42 -1.93
CA ASP A 121 -6.63 4.76 -1.37
C ASP A 121 -7.87 5.69 -1.39
N LEU A 122 -9.06 5.15 -1.07
CA LEU A 122 -10.33 5.90 -0.95
C LEU A 122 -10.95 5.82 0.46
N ALA A 123 -11.44 6.94 0.97
CA ALA A 123 -12.21 7.03 2.21
C ALA A 123 -13.60 7.64 1.96
N LEU A 124 -14.51 7.36 2.89
CA LEU A 124 -15.86 7.92 2.91
C LEU A 124 -16.05 8.67 4.23
N LEU A 125 -16.33 9.97 4.18
CA LEU A 125 -16.50 10.82 5.37
C LEU A 125 -17.92 11.40 5.46
N SER A 126 -18.40 11.60 6.68
CA SER A 126 -19.63 12.36 6.98
C SER A 126 -19.36 13.51 7.95
N VAL A 127 -20.06 14.62 7.76
CA VAL A 127 -20.11 15.77 8.68
C VAL A 127 -21.53 15.89 9.26
N GLU A 128 -21.64 15.87 10.59
CA GLU A 128 -22.92 15.94 11.30
C GLU A 128 -23.51 17.37 11.40
N ASN A 129 -22.69 18.41 11.18
CA ASN A 129 -23.15 19.79 11.21
C ASN A 129 -23.90 20.17 9.91
N GLU A 130 -25.23 20.30 9.99
CA GLU A 130 -26.11 20.74 8.88
C GLU A 130 -25.77 22.16 8.34
N GLU A 131 -24.98 22.98 9.05
CA GLU A 131 -24.47 24.26 8.54
C GLU A 131 -23.35 24.09 7.50
N PHE A 132 -22.52 23.06 7.62
CA PHE A 132 -21.43 22.77 6.66
C PHE A 132 -21.95 22.53 5.24
N TRP A 133 -23.15 21.96 5.12
CA TRP A 133 -23.79 21.62 3.85
C TRP A 133 -24.60 22.79 3.24
N ARG A 134 -24.67 23.94 3.91
CA ARG A 134 -25.55 25.05 3.51
C ARG A 134 -25.02 25.74 2.26
N GLY A 135 -25.56 25.36 1.10
CA GLY A 135 -25.18 25.92 -0.19
C GLY A 135 -24.03 25.18 -0.88
N THR A 136 -23.63 24.01 -0.39
CA THR A 136 -22.68 23.13 -1.10
C THR A 136 -23.39 22.38 -2.22
N GLU A 137 -22.80 22.37 -3.42
CA GLU A 137 -23.25 21.51 -4.53
C GLU A 137 -22.31 20.31 -4.70
N PRO A 138 -22.84 19.06 -4.81
CA PRO A 138 -22.02 17.86 -4.95
C PRO A 138 -21.47 17.71 -6.37
N LEU A 139 -20.25 17.19 -6.50
CA LEU A 139 -19.59 17.01 -7.78
C LEU A 139 -20.22 15.86 -8.58
N HIS A 140 -20.44 16.07 -9.88
CA HIS A 140 -20.85 15.00 -10.79
C HIS A 140 -19.64 14.17 -11.23
N LEU A 141 -19.77 12.84 -11.18
CA LEU A 141 -18.74 11.92 -11.68
C LEU A 141 -18.81 11.84 -13.20
N GLY A 142 -17.73 12.26 -13.85
CA GLY A 142 -17.53 12.13 -15.28
C GLY A 142 -17.16 10.71 -15.70
N ARG A 143 -17.19 10.45 -17.00
CA ARG A 143 -16.68 9.20 -17.58
C ARG A 143 -15.15 9.13 -17.48
N LEU A 144 -14.61 7.91 -17.55
CA LEU A 144 -13.17 7.68 -17.71
C LEU A 144 -12.65 8.38 -19.00
N PRO A 145 -11.63 9.25 -18.93
CA PRO A 145 -11.22 10.13 -20.04
C PRO A 145 -10.41 9.40 -21.13
N CYS A 146 -10.19 10.06 -22.25
CA CYS A 146 -9.25 9.65 -23.29
C CYS A 146 -7.82 10.15 -23.00
N LEU A 147 -6.82 9.58 -23.70
CA LEU A 147 -5.49 10.17 -23.73
C LEU A 147 -5.54 11.56 -24.39
N GLN A 148 -4.73 12.50 -23.91
CA GLN A 148 -4.70 13.91 -24.31
C GLN A 148 -5.94 14.76 -23.92
N ASP A 149 -6.98 14.17 -23.30
CA ASP A 149 -8.04 14.97 -22.66
C ASP A 149 -7.44 15.87 -21.58
N SER A 150 -7.87 17.13 -21.50
CA SER A 150 -7.32 18.05 -20.51
C SER A 150 -7.92 17.82 -19.11
N VAL A 151 -7.05 17.88 -18.11
CA VAL A 151 -7.37 17.65 -16.70
C VAL A 151 -6.97 18.85 -15.84
N THR A 152 -7.83 19.21 -14.89
CA THR A 152 -7.55 20.25 -13.89
C THR A 152 -7.71 19.66 -12.49
N VAL A 153 -6.67 19.66 -11.68
CA VAL A 153 -6.67 19.15 -10.30
C VAL A 153 -6.76 20.32 -9.32
N VAL A 154 -7.56 20.15 -8.28
CA VAL A 154 -7.85 21.19 -7.28
C VAL A 154 -7.65 20.63 -5.87
N GLY A 155 -6.96 21.37 -4.99
CA GLY A 155 -6.70 20.96 -3.60
C GLY A 155 -6.00 22.04 -2.78
N TYR A 156 -5.51 21.69 -1.59
CA TYR A 156 -4.88 22.62 -0.65
C TYR A 156 -3.42 22.21 -0.40
N PRO A 157 -2.42 22.94 -0.92
CA PRO A 157 -1.03 22.51 -0.87
C PRO A 157 -0.45 22.67 0.55
N LEU A 158 0.43 21.75 0.94
CA LEU A 158 1.08 21.78 2.25
C LEU A 158 1.77 23.13 2.51
N GLY A 159 1.31 23.84 3.54
CA GLY A 159 1.86 25.14 3.96
C GLY A 159 1.08 26.38 3.50
N GLY A 160 -0.13 26.23 2.95
CA GLY A 160 -1.02 27.36 2.68
C GLY A 160 -2.51 27.01 2.74
N ASP A 161 -3.30 27.93 3.31
CA ASP A 161 -4.75 27.76 3.51
C ASP A 161 -5.59 28.12 2.27
N THR A 162 -4.94 28.44 1.15
CA THR A 162 -5.58 28.85 -0.10
C THR A 162 -5.62 27.72 -1.12
N ILE A 163 -6.69 27.71 -1.92
CA ILE A 163 -6.93 26.68 -2.94
C ILE A 163 -5.91 26.76 -4.08
N SER A 164 -5.30 25.63 -4.42
CA SER A 164 -4.37 25.47 -5.52
C SER A 164 -5.02 24.73 -6.69
N VAL A 165 -4.65 25.13 -7.91
CA VAL A 165 -5.16 24.56 -9.16
C VAL A 165 -3.97 24.24 -10.07
N THR A 166 -3.83 22.99 -10.47
CA THR A 166 -2.85 22.56 -11.49
C THR A 166 -3.57 21.99 -12.70
N LYS A 167 -3.11 22.33 -13.92
CA LYS A 167 -3.74 21.91 -15.19
C LYS A 167 -2.72 21.19 -16.07
N GLY A 168 -3.17 20.15 -16.77
CA GLY A 168 -2.39 19.35 -17.72
C GLY A 168 -3.30 18.54 -18.65
N VAL A 169 -2.82 17.38 -19.08
CA VAL A 169 -3.56 16.39 -19.88
C VAL A 169 -3.38 14.98 -19.32
N VAL A 170 -4.26 14.07 -19.73
CA VAL A 170 -4.14 12.63 -19.48
C VAL A 170 -3.01 12.05 -20.34
N SER A 171 -1.91 11.67 -19.70
CA SER A 171 -0.70 11.14 -20.36
C SER A 171 -0.78 9.63 -20.60
N ARG A 172 -1.43 8.88 -19.69
CA ARG A 172 -1.59 7.42 -19.79
C ARG A 172 -2.82 6.95 -19.00
N ILE A 173 -3.37 5.81 -19.38
CA ILE A 173 -4.34 5.04 -18.58
C ILE A 173 -3.83 3.60 -18.58
N GLU A 174 -3.51 3.05 -17.41
CA GLU A 174 -3.01 1.69 -17.27
C GLU A 174 -3.42 1.07 -15.92
N VAL A 175 -3.01 -0.17 -15.67
CA VAL A 175 -3.14 -0.79 -14.34
C VAL A 175 -1.86 -0.52 -13.57
N THR A 176 -1.98 0.18 -12.44
CA THR A 176 -0.87 0.66 -11.61
C THR A 176 -0.97 0.07 -10.20
N PRO A 177 0.15 -0.21 -9.51
CA PRO A 177 0.13 -0.43 -8.07
C PRO A 177 -0.27 0.87 -7.36
N TYR A 178 -1.10 0.78 -6.33
CA TYR A 178 -1.50 1.94 -5.52
C TYR A 178 -0.53 2.10 -4.35
N ALA A 179 -0.07 3.32 -4.07
CA ALA A 179 1.06 3.54 -3.14
C ALA A 179 0.80 3.09 -1.69
N HIS A 180 -0.47 3.09 -1.26
CA HIS A 180 -0.89 2.71 0.09
C HIS A 180 -1.68 1.39 0.12
N GLY A 181 -1.66 0.61 -0.97
CA GLY A 181 -2.46 -0.62 -1.09
C GLY A 181 -1.80 -1.68 -1.96
N THR A 182 -1.83 -2.95 -1.53
CA THR A 182 -1.17 -4.09 -2.20
C THR A 182 -1.82 -4.54 -3.53
N SER A 183 -2.63 -3.68 -4.14
CA SER A 183 -3.50 -4.00 -5.28
C SER A 183 -3.15 -3.21 -6.54
N ASP A 184 -3.23 -3.93 -7.66
CA ASP A 184 -3.10 -3.43 -9.03
C ASP A 184 -4.48 -2.98 -9.54
N LEU A 185 -4.75 -1.68 -9.54
CA LEU A 185 -6.02 -1.10 -9.98
C LEU A 185 -5.83 -0.17 -11.18
N LEU A 186 -6.93 0.24 -11.82
CA LEU A 186 -6.86 1.19 -12.92
C LEU A 186 -6.37 2.55 -12.39
N GLY A 187 -5.37 3.14 -13.03
CA GLY A 187 -4.87 4.49 -12.74
C GLY A 187 -4.87 5.36 -13.99
N ILE A 188 -5.13 6.65 -13.82
CA ILE A 188 -4.91 7.68 -14.84
C ILE A 188 -3.60 8.40 -14.50
N GLN A 189 -2.62 8.39 -15.40
CA GLN A 189 -1.41 9.21 -15.30
C GLN A 189 -1.65 10.57 -15.97
N ILE A 190 -1.23 11.65 -15.33
CA ILE A 190 -1.35 13.03 -15.82
C ILE A 190 0.00 13.76 -15.75
N ASP A 191 0.19 14.79 -16.58
CA ASP A 191 1.39 15.63 -16.57
C ASP A 191 1.25 16.92 -15.71
N ALA A 192 0.12 17.07 -15.02
CA ALA A 192 -0.07 18.12 -14.01
C ALA A 192 0.64 17.76 -12.70
N ALA A 193 1.32 18.74 -12.09
CA ALA A 193 1.98 18.55 -10.81
C ALA A 193 0.97 18.22 -9.68
N ILE A 194 1.20 17.10 -8.99
CA ILE A 194 0.55 16.73 -7.73
C ILE A 194 1.53 16.94 -6.59
N ASN A 195 1.15 17.77 -5.62
CA ASN A 195 1.92 18.05 -4.40
C ASN A 195 1.19 17.53 -3.16
N PRO A 196 1.90 17.29 -2.04
CA PRO A 196 1.29 16.99 -0.76
C PRO A 196 0.19 18.00 -0.41
N GLY A 197 -0.98 17.51 -0.01
CA GLY A 197 -2.18 18.30 0.26
C GLY A 197 -3.14 18.49 -0.94
N ASN A 198 -2.65 18.40 -2.19
CA ASN A 198 -3.55 18.27 -3.35
C ASN A 198 -4.03 16.81 -3.53
N SER A 199 -3.33 15.85 -2.93
CA SER A 199 -3.74 14.45 -2.87
C SER A 199 -5.01 14.30 -2.01
N GLY A 200 -6.01 13.59 -2.52
CA GLY A 200 -7.36 13.52 -1.96
C GLY A 200 -8.35 14.53 -2.57
N GLY A 201 -7.86 15.51 -3.33
CA GLY A 201 -8.68 16.46 -4.10
C GLY A 201 -9.18 15.90 -5.44
N PRO A 202 -10.22 16.49 -6.04
CA PRO A 202 -10.78 16.06 -7.32
C PRO A 202 -9.91 16.48 -8.52
N ALA A 203 -9.96 15.65 -9.56
CA ALA A 203 -9.49 15.95 -10.90
C ALA A 203 -10.70 16.14 -11.82
N PHE A 204 -10.74 17.24 -12.58
CA PHE A 204 -11.86 17.63 -13.44
C PHE A 204 -11.51 17.56 -14.93
N ASN A 205 -12.51 17.25 -15.77
CA ASN A 205 -12.45 17.50 -17.21
C ASN A 205 -12.87 18.95 -17.57
N GLU A 206 -12.81 19.30 -18.85
CA GLU A 206 -13.20 20.64 -19.33
C GLU A 206 -14.71 20.94 -19.24
N GLN A 207 -15.53 19.97 -18.86
CA GLN A 207 -16.97 20.12 -18.61
C GLN A 207 -17.28 20.38 -17.12
N GLY A 208 -16.27 20.35 -16.24
CA GLY A 208 -16.43 20.47 -14.79
C GLY A 208 -16.87 19.18 -14.09
N GLU A 209 -16.90 18.04 -14.80
CA GLU A 209 -17.17 16.73 -14.20
C GLU A 209 -15.89 16.20 -13.53
N CYS A 210 -16.02 15.62 -12.34
CA CYS A 210 -14.93 14.96 -11.64
C CYS A 210 -14.59 13.63 -12.34
N ILE A 211 -13.41 13.52 -12.95
CA ILE A 211 -12.90 12.30 -13.58
C ILE A 211 -12.18 11.35 -12.61
N GLY A 212 -11.95 11.78 -11.37
CA GLY A 212 -11.31 10.98 -10.33
C GLY A 212 -10.74 11.78 -9.17
N VAL A 213 -10.04 11.10 -8.26
CA VAL A 213 -9.34 11.70 -7.10
C VAL A 213 -7.85 11.73 -7.39
N ALA A 214 -7.19 12.88 -7.24
CA ALA A 214 -5.75 12.97 -7.35
C ALA A 214 -5.06 12.21 -6.19
N PHE A 215 -4.09 11.35 -6.50
CA PHE A 215 -3.30 10.65 -5.50
C PHE A 215 -1.80 10.73 -5.79
N GLN A 216 -1.00 10.88 -4.73
CA GLN A 216 0.44 10.91 -4.84
C GLN A 216 1.02 9.50 -4.69
N VAL A 217 1.62 8.99 -5.77
CA VAL A 217 2.45 7.78 -5.73
C VAL A 217 3.85 8.13 -5.20
N PHE A 218 4.53 7.15 -4.60
CA PHE A 218 5.94 7.28 -4.21
C PHE A 218 6.78 7.83 -5.37
N ARG A 219 7.45 8.95 -5.12
CA ARG A 219 8.33 9.60 -6.10
C ARG A 219 9.70 8.90 -6.07
N SER A 220 10.24 8.59 -7.24
CA SER A 220 11.70 8.61 -7.40
C SER A 220 12.13 10.06 -7.61
N ASP A 221 13.29 10.45 -7.07
CA ASP A 221 13.82 11.82 -7.21
C ASP A 221 14.16 12.19 -8.67
N GLU A 222 14.13 11.21 -9.58
CA GLU A 222 14.35 11.36 -11.02
C GLU A 222 13.07 11.70 -11.82
N ALA A 223 11.88 11.65 -11.19
CA ALA A 223 10.58 11.74 -11.87
C ALA A 223 9.81 13.04 -11.61
N GLU A 224 10.11 14.08 -12.40
CA GLU A 224 9.34 15.34 -12.39
C GLU A 224 7.99 15.23 -13.14
N ASN A 225 7.00 15.99 -12.69
CA ASN A 225 5.70 16.21 -13.37
C ASN A 225 4.92 14.93 -13.76
N ILE A 226 4.98 13.89 -12.92
CA ILE A 226 4.08 12.74 -13.02
C ILE A 226 3.06 12.80 -11.86
N GLY A 227 1.80 13.05 -12.21
CA GLY A 227 0.66 12.92 -11.32
C GLY A 227 -0.12 11.63 -11.59
N TYR A 228 -0.86 11.15 -10.59
CA TYR A 228 -1.81 10.04 -10.75
C TYR A 228 -3.20 10.43 -10.23
N VAL A 229 -4.24 9.83 -10.83
CA VAL A 229 -5.65 10.04 -10.47
C VAL A 229 -6.36 8.68 -10.39
N ILE A 230 -7.04 8.45 -9.27
CA ILE A 230 -7.95 7.32 -9.01
C ILE A 230 -9.21 7.54 -9.86
N PRO A 231 -9.46 6.75 -10.91
CA PRO A 231 -10.52 7.03 -11.88
C PRO A 231 -11.93 6.87 -11.29
N THR A 232 -12.92 7.53 -11.90
CA THR A 232 -14.33 7.37 -11.51
C THR A 232 -14.83 5.93 -11.52
N THR A 233 -14.20 5.01 -12.28
CA THR A 233 -14.55 3.58 -12.26
C THR A 233 -14.15 2.89 -10.95
N VAL A 234 -13.01 3.24 -10.36
CA VAL A 234 -12.56 2.74 -9.04
C VAL A 234 -13.36 3.41 -7.92
N VAL A 235 -13.58 4.73 -8.01
CA VAL A 235 -14.45 5.47 -7.09
C VAL A 235 -15.88 4.90 -7.08
N SER A 236 -16.45 4.65 -8.26
CA SER A 236 -17.80 4.08 -8.38
C SER A 236 -17.87 2.65 -7.83
N HIS A 237 -16.82 1.83 -7.99
CA HIS A 237 -16.77 0.49 -7.40
C HIS A 237 -16.83 0.57 -5.87
N PHE A 238 -15.92 1.34 -5.24
CA PHE A 238 -15.88 1.55 -3.79
C PHE A 238 -17.23 2.03 -3.22
N LEU A 239 -17.87 3.00 -3.87
CA LEU A 239 -19.18 3.52 -3.46
C LEU A 239 -20.30 2.48 -3.59
N ASN A 240 -20.35 1.75 -4.71
CA ASN A 240 -21.37 0.72 -4.95
C ASN A 240 -21.18 -0.50 -4.04
N ASP A 241 -19.95 -0.85 -3.69
CA ASP A 241 -19.62 -1.89 -2.71
C ASP A 241 -20.14 -1.51 -1.32
N TYR A 242 -19.75 -0.33 -0.83
CA TYR A 242 -20.25 0.19 0.44
C TYR A 242 -21.79 0.29 0.47
N GLN A 243 -22.42 0.75 -0.60
CA GLN A 243 -23.88 0.86 -0.70
C GLN A 243 -24.60 -0.49 -0.60
N LYS A 244 -24.05 -1.56 -1.18
CA LYS A 244 -24.64 -2.90 -1.14
C LYS A 244 -24.43 -3.59 0.21
N ASN A 245 -23.25 -3.40 0.80
CA ASN A 245 -22.75 -4.24 1.89
C ASN A 245 -22.75 -3.54 3.27
N GLY A 246 -22.98 -2.21 3.33
CA GLY A 246 -22.87 -1.40 4.54
C GLY A 246 -21.44 -1.22 5.07
N LYS A 247 -20.46 -1.77 4.34
CA LYS A 247 -19.01 -1.73 4.61
C LYS A 247 -18.27 -1.97 3.29
N TYR A 248 -17.00 -1.57 3.25
CA TYR A 248 -16.10 -1.99 2.17
C TYR A 248 -15.81 -3.50 2.27
N THR A 249 -15.70 -4.19 1.14
CA THR A 249 -15.45 -5.64 1.04
C THR A 249 -14.24 -6.02 0.21
N GLY A 250 -13.65 -5.09 -0.56
CA GLY A 250 -12.37 -5.29 -1.25
C GLY A 250 -12.46 -5.46 -2.77
N PHE A 251 -11.33 -5.22 -3.45
CA PHE A 251 -11.17 -5.56 -4.86
C PHE A 251 -10.83 -7.05 -5.00
N PRO A 252 -11.65 -7.85 -5.70
CA PRO A 252 -11.45 -9.28 -5.77
C PRO A 252 -10.35 -9.66 -6.77
N CYS A 253 -9.57 -10.68 -6.44
CA CYS A 253 -8.53 -11.23 -7.29
C CYS A 253 -8.86 -12.67 -7.71
N LEU A 254 -8.10 -13.19 -8.69
CA LEU A 254 -8.15 -14.59 -9.11
C LEU A 254 -7.20 -15.50 -8.31
N GLY A 255 -6.29 -14.93 -7.49
CA GLY A 255 -5.34 -15.69 -6.68
C GLY A 255 -4.39 -16.59 -7.49
N VAL A 256 -3.83 -16.09 -8.59
CA VAL A 256 -2.92 -16.84 -9.47
C VAL A 256 -1.68 -16.04 -9.88
N LEU A 257 -0.53 -16.72 -9.89
CA LEU A 257 0.69 -16.23 -10.53
C LEU A 257 0.72 -16.68 -11.99
N LEU A 258 0.95 -15.74 -12.91
CA LEU A 258 0.82 -15.95 -14.35
C LEU A 258 2.16 -15.72 -15.06
N GLN A 259 2.44 -16.53 -16.08
CA GLN A 259 3.57 -16.37 -17.01
C GLN A 259 3.03 -16.09 -18.43
N LYS A 260 3.63 -15.10 -19.10
CA LYS A 260 3.37 -14.78 -20.50
C LYS A 260 3.81 -15.89 -21.45
N LEU A 261 3.10 -16.05 -22.56
CA LEU A 261 3.32 -17.09 -23.57
C LEU A 261 3.79 -16.53 -24.92
N GLU A 262 4.58 -15.46 -24.92
CA GLU A 262 5.11 -14.83 -26.15
C GLU A 262 6.04 -15.77 -26.95
N ASN A 263 6.76 -16.68 -26.28
CA ASN A 263 7.65 -17.67 -26.90
C ASN A 263 6.86 -18.79 -27.66
N PRO A 264 7.11 -19.01 -28.97
CA PRO A 264 6.38 -20.02 -29.75
C PRO A 264 6.59 -21.47 -29.30
N ALA A 265 7.82 -21.88 -28.96
CA ALA A 265 8.13 -23.25 -28.54
C ALA A 265 7.50 -23.59 -27.17
N LEU A 266 7.35 -22.60 -26.30
CA LEU A 266 6.60 -22.74 -25.05
C LEU A 266 5.10 -22.99 -25.34
N ARG A 267 4.48 -22.26 -26.28
CA ARG A 267 3.10 -22.52 -26.70
C ARG A 267 2.92 -23.89 -27.32
N GLU A 268 3.85 -24.31 -28.18
CA GLU A 268 3.84 -25.63 -28.83
C GLU A 268 3.93 -26.78 -27.80
N SER A 269 4.87 -26.70 -26.84
CA SER A 269 5.00 -27.72 -25.79
C SER A 269 3.78 -27.81 -24.86
N LEU A 270 3.08 -26.69 -24.63
CA LEU A 270 1.81 -26.63 -23.91
C LEU A 270 0.58 -26.97 -24.77
N LYS A 271 0.75 -27.21 -26.07
CA LYS A 271 -0.31 -27.45 -27.07
C LYS A 271 -1.32 -26.30 -27.18
N VAL A 272 -0.86 -25.05 -27.06
CA VAL A 272 -1.67 -23.84 -27.25
C VAL A 272 -1.73 -23.53 -28.77
N PRO A 273 -2.92 -23.53 -29.40
CA PRO A 273 -3.03 -23.48 -30.87
C PRO A 273 -2.93 -22.07 -31.47
N SER A 274 -3.07 -21.01 -30.66
CA SER A 274 -3.09 -19.61 -31.07
C SER A 274 -2.03 -18.79 -30.31
N SER A 275 -1.86 -17.52 -30.67
CA SER A 275 -1.01 -16.55 -29.93
C SER A 275 -1.76 -15.93 -28.75
N GLU A 276 -2.43 -16.76 -27.95
CA GLU A 276 -3.32 -16.34 -26.87
C GLU A 276 -2.99 -17.07 -25.56
N GLY A 277 -3.43 -16.46 -24.46
CA GLY A 277 -3.48 -17.03 -23.13
C GLY A 277 -2.20 -16.94 -22.31
N VAL A 278 -2.36 -17.12 -21.00
CA VAL A 278 -1.31 -17.00 -19.98
C VAL A 278 -1.25 -18.23 -19.08
N LEU A 279 -0.02 -18.67 -18.79
CA LEU A 279 0.26 -19.91 -18.06
C LEU A 279 0.15 -19.70 -16.54
N VAL A 280 -0.66 -20.51 -15.87
CA VAL A 280 -0.75 -20.58 -14.41
C VAL A 280 0.50 -21.25 -13.84
N ARG A 281 1.29 -20.49 -13.08
CA ARG A 281 2.54 -20.93 -12.43
C ARG A 281 2.34 -21.39 -10.99
N ARG A 282 1.49 -20.69 -10.25
CA ARG A 282 1.11 -20.94 -8.86
C ARG A 282 -0.35 -20.50 -8.69
N VAL A 283 -1.09 -21.20 -7.84
CA VAL A 283 -2.42 -20.77 -7.36
C VAL A 283 -2.28 -20.55 -5.86
N GLU A 284 -2.91 -19.50 -5.33
CA GLU A 284 -2.95 -19.21 -3.90
C GLU A 284 -3.77 -20.27 -3.16
N PRO A 285 -3.25 -20.91 -2.10
CA PRO A 285 -3.97 -21.98 -1.39
C PRO A 285 -5.33 -21.55 -0.83
N THR A 286 -5.42 -20.31 -0.36
CA THR A 286 -6.61 -19.65 0.17
C THR A 286 -7.59 -19.17 -0.91
N ALA A 287 -7.17 -19.07 -2.18
CA ALA A 287 -8.02 -18.58 -3.25
C ALA A 287 -9.02 -19.67 -3.73
N PRO A 288 -10.30 -19.34 -3.94
CA PRO A 288 -11.28 -20.31 -4.46
C PRO A 288 -10.86 -20.97 -5.79
N ALA A 289 -10.06 -20.26 -6.59
CA ALA A 289 -9.47 -20.74 -7.82
C ALA A 289 -8.66 -22.04 -7.65
N GLY A 290 -8.06 -22.30 -6.48
CA GLY A 290 -7.32 -23.53 -6.17
C GLY A 290 -8.17 -24.81 -6.23
N LYS A 291 -9.51 -24.68 -6.26
CA LYS A 291 -10.45 -25.80 -6.44
C LYS A 291 -10.64 -26.19 -7.91
N VAL A 292 -10.31 -25.30 -8.87
CA VAL A 292 -10.60 -25.49 -10.31
C VAL A 292 -9.42 -25.28 -11.25
N LEU A 293 -8.50 -24.37 -10.94
CA LEU A 293 -7.24 -24.12 -11.66
C LEU A 293 -6.07 -24.90 -11.04
N ARG A 294 -5.05 -25.17 -11.86
CA ARG A 294 -3.84 -25.91 -11.48
C ARG A 294 -2.61 -25.31 -12.18
N LYS A 295 -1.43 -25.50 -11.58
CA LYS A 295 -0.13 -25.22 -12.23
C LYS A 295 -0.06 -25.98 -13.56
N GLY A 296 0.24 -25.28 -14.66
CA GLY A 296 0.26 -25.85 -16.01
C GLY A 296 -0.98 -25.57 -16.87
N ASP A 297 -2.07 -25.05 -16.29
CA ASP A 297 -3.21 -24.55 -17.08
C ASP A 297 -2.82 -23.27 -17.85
N VAL A 298 -3.39 -23.07 -19.03
CA VAL A 298 -3.30 -21.80 -19.76
C VAL A 298 -4.67 -21.14 -19.80
N ILE A 299 -4.82 -19.97 -19.18
CA ILE A 299 -6.07 -19.18 -19.23
C ILE A 299 -6.12 -18.45 -20.56
N THR A 300 -7.12 -18.74 -21.40
CA THR A 300 -7.30 -18.13 -22.73
C THR A 300 -8.43 -17.11 -22.77
N SER A 301 -9.39 -17.14 -21.85
CA SER A 301 -10.46 -16.14 -21.77
C SER A 301 -11.04 -15.98 -20.37
N PHE A 302 -11.61 -14.80 -20.11
CA PHE A 302 -12.32 -14.44 -18.88
C PHE A 302 -13.66 -13.78 -19.26
N ASP A 303 -14.77 -14.34 -18.80
CA ASP A 303 -16.15 -13.93 -19.13
C ASP A 303 -16.41 -13.76 -20.64
N GLY A 304 -15.72 -14.56 -21.46
CA GLY A 304 -15.80 -14.52 -22.92
C GLY A 304 -14.83 -13.56 -23.61
N VAL A 305 -14.14 -12.69 -22.86
CA VAL A 305 -13.07 -11.82 -23.38
C VAL A 305 -11.79 -12.65 -23.55
N SER A 306 -11.19 -12.65 -24.75
CA SER A 306 -9.91 -13.34 -25.00
C SER A 306 -8.74 -12.62 -24.35
N VAL A 307 -7.82 -13.40 -23.76
CA VAL A 307 -6.56 -12.94 -23.16
C VAL A 307 -5.43 -13.22 -24.15
N GLY A 308 -4.64 -12.20 -24.52
CA GLY A 308 -3.48 -12.37 -25.41
C GLY A 308 -2.29 -13.03 -24.71
N CYS A 309 -1.35 -13.57 -25.49
CA CYS A 309 -0.17 -14.26 -24.94
C CYS A 309 0.75 -13.35 -24.10
N GLU A 310 0.68 -12.04 -24.32
CA GLU A 310 1.35 -10.98 -23.57
C GLU A 310 0.62 -10.60 -22.26
N GLY A 311 -0.53 -11.20 -21.96
CA GLY A 311 -1.30 -10.97 -20.73
C GLY A 311 -2.22 -9.76 -20.76
N THR A 312 -2.55 -9.21 -21.93
CA THR A 312 -3.53 -8.11 -22.07
C THR A 312 -4.84 -8.57 -22.70
N VAL A 313 -5.87 -7.75 -22.54
CA VAL A 313 -7.23 -7.94 -23.07
C VAL A 313 -7.65 -6.68 -23.85
N PRO A 314 -8.63 -6.76 -24.77
CA PRO A 314 -9.26 -5.57 -25.33
C PRO A 314 -9.83 -4.66 -24.23
N PHE A 315 -9.60 -3.35 -24.33
CA PHE A 315 -10.04 -2.36 -23.33
C PHE A 315 -11.06 -1.37 -23.91
N ARG A 316 -10.71 -0.78 -25.06
CA ARG A 316 -11.52 0.19 -25.81
C ARG A 316 -11.42 -0.13 -27.30
N SER A 317 -11.87 0.79 -28.16
CA SER A 317 -11.86 0.68 -29.62
C SER A 317 -10.56 0.14 -30.23
N THR A 318 -9.40 0.63 -29.78
CA THR A 318 -8.07 0.22 -30.26
C THR A 318 -7.06 -0.02 -29.13
N GLU A 319 -7.47 0.13 -27.87
CA GLU A 319 -6.60 0.01 -26.70
C GLU A 319 -6.66 -1.40 -26.10
N ARG A 320 -5.55 -1.84 -25.49
CA ARG A 320 -5.44 -3.09 -24.72
C ARG A 320 -4.94 -2.78 -23.31
N ILE A 321 -5.41 -3.53 -22.33
CA ILE A 321 -5.06 -3.35 -20.90
C ILE A 321 -4.68 -4.67 -20.25
N ALA A 322 -3.89 -4.63 -19.17
CA ALA A 322 -3.53 -5.82 -18.41
C ALA A 322 -4.78 -6.60 -17.95
N PHE A 323 -4.73 -7.94 -18.07
CA PHE A 323 -5.83 -8.83 -17.71
C PHE A 323 -6.41 -8.58 -16.29
N ARG A 324 -5.57 -8.15 -15.34
CA ARG A 324 -5.97 -7.78 -13.96
C ARG A 324 -7.12 -6.77 -13.89
N TYR A 325 -7.29 -5.93 -14.91
CA TYR A 325 -8.44 -5.01 -15.02
C TYR A 325 -9.80 -5.73 -14.99
N LEU A 326 -9.94 -6.88 -15.67
CA LEU A 326 -11.23 -7.60 -15.70
C LEU A 326 -11.61 -8.18 -14.34
N THR A 327 -10.61 -8.55 -13.52
CA THR A 327 -10.84 -8.97 -12.13
C THR A 327 -11.20 -7.80 -11.22
N SER A 328 -10.55 -6.63 -11.35
CA SER A 328 -10.86 -5.47 -10.51
C SER A 328 -12.12 -4.69 -10.90
N GLN A 329 -12.83 -5.09 -11.96
CA GLN A 329 -14.20 -4.62 -12.24
C GLN A 329 -15.30 -5.49 -11.60
N LYS A 330 -14.94 -6.54 -10.87
CA LYS A 330 -15.85 -7.44 -10.15
C LYS A 330 -15.95 -7.07 -8.66
N TYR A 331 -16.96 -7.57 -7.97
CA TYR A 331 -17.14 -7.45 -6.51
C TYR A 331 -16.75 -8.74 -5.79
N ALA A 332 -16.43 -8.66 -4.49
CA ALA A 332 -16.17 -9.84 -3.67
C ALA A 332 -17.38 -10.81 -3.70
N GLY A 333 -17.13 -12.09 -4.02
CA GLY A 333 -18.18 -13.10 -4.19
C GLY A 333 -18.69 -13.27 -5.63
N ASP A 334 -18.34 -12.39 -6.58
CA ASP A 334 -18.70 -12.60 -7.99
C ASP A 334 -18.13 -13.91 -8.55
N VAL A 335 -18.87 -14.55 -9.44
CA VAL A 335 -18.40 -15.71 -10.22
C VAL A 335 -17.84 -15.22 -11.57
N ALA A 336 -16.66 -15.72 -11.93
CA ALA A 336 -16.05 -15.53 -13.24
C ALA A 336 -15.96 -16.87 -14.00
N GLN A 337 -16.26 -16.83 -15.30
CA GLN A 337 -16.10 -17.94 -16.23
C GLN A 337 -14.75 -17.84 -16.93
N LEU A 338 -13.91 -18.87 -16.78
CA LEU A 338 -12.61 -18.94 -17.43
C LEU A 338 -12.64 -19.97 -18.56
N GLY A 339 -12.19 -19.57 -19.75
CA GLY A 339 -11.74 -20.52 -20.76
C GLY A 339 -10.28 -20.88 -20.50
N ILE A 340 -9.97 -22.18 -20.43
CA ILE A 340 -8.61 -22.67 -20.16
C ILE A 340 -8.23 -23.80 -21.14
N ILE A 341 -6.93 -23.99 -21.33
CA ILE A 341 -6.35 -25.19 -21.95
C ILE A 341 -5.63 -25.99 -20.86
N ARG A 342 -5.97 -27.27 -20.74
CA ARG A 342 -5.33 -28.23 -19.82
C ARG A 342 -4.88 -29.47 -20.58
N ALA A 343 -3.57 -29.71 -20.62
CA ALA A 343 -2.91 -30.78 -21.38
C ALA A 343 -3.23 -30.80 -22.91
N GLY A 344 -3.61 -29.63 -23.47
CA GLY A 344 -4.08 -29.47 -24.85
C GLY A 344 -5.60 -29.52 -25.04
N ASN A 345 -6.38 -29.85 -24.00
CA ASN A 345 -7.84 -29.86 -24.06
C ASN A 345 -8.40 -28.48 -23.68
N ILE A 346 -9.18 -27.87 -24.57
CA ILE A 346 -9.93 -26.64 -24.29
C ILE A 346 -11.12 -26.99 -23.39
N MET A 347 -11.31 -26.26 -22.29
CA MET A 347 -12.45 -26.41 -21.38
C MET A 347 -12.85 -25.07 -20.77
N LYS A 348 -14.06 -25.02 -20.19
CA LYS A 348 -14.53 -23.89 -19.40
C LYS A 348 -14.64 -24.30 -17.94
N VAL A 349 -14.15 -23.45 -17.04
CA VAL A 349 -14.32 -23.57 -15.58
C VAL A 349 -14.95 -22.29 -15.02
N GLN A 350 -15.43 -22.35 -13.78
CA GLN A 350 -15.94 -21.18 -13.06
C GLN A 350 -15.29 -21.12 -11.68
N THR A 351 -15.02 -19.91 -11.20
CA THR A 351 -14.57 -19.69 -9.82
C THR A 351 -15.24 -18.46 -9.23
N VAL A 352 -15.47 -18.49 -7.92
CA VAL A 352 -15.73 -17.29 -7.13
C VAL A 352 -14.43 -16.48 -7.06
N LEU A 353 -14.53 -15.15 -7.13
CA LEU A 353 -13.43 -14.22 -6.89
C LEU A 353 -13.55 -13.63 -5.47
N GLN A 354 -12.40 -13.40 -4.82
CA GLN A 354 -12.34 -12.89 -3.44
C GLN A 354 -11.15 -11.93 -3.28
N PRO A 355 -11.19 -10.98 -2.33
CA PRO A 355 -10.05 -10.14 -1.98
C PRO A 355 -8.84 -10.98 -1.56
N ARG A 356 -7.64 -10.44 -1.76
CA ARG A 356 -6.41 -11.21 -1.59
C ARG A 356 -6.06 -11.39 -0.11
N LYS A 357 -5.78 -12.64 0.30
CA LYS A 357 -5.41 -12.96 1.69
C LYS A 357 -3.88 -12.97 1.83
N HIS A 358 -3.33 -11.82 2.21
CA HIS A 358 -1.91 -11.62 2.45
C HIS A 358 -1.44 -12.28 3.76
N LEU A 359 -0.25 -12.91 3.72
CA LEU A 359 0.39 -13.55 4.89
C LEU A 359 1.08 -12.52 5.79
N VAL A 360 1.93 -11.68 5.20
CA VAL A 360 2.41 -10.42 5.78
C VAL A 360 1.47 -9.34 5.29
N ARG A 361 0.83 -8.62 6.22
CA ARG A 361 -0.18 -7.60 5.89
C ARG A 361 0.46 -6.24 5.74
N ASP A 362 -0.03 -5.47 4.77
CA ASP A 362 0.25 -4.05 4.65
C ASP A 362 -0.85 -3.24 5.37
N PHE A 363 -0.44 -2.20 6.09
CA PHE A 363 -1.31 -1.32 6.89
C PHE A 363 -0.80 0.14 6.88
N LYS A 364 -0.28 0.61 5.73
CA LYS A 364 0.25 1.97 5.58
C LYS A 364 -0.71 3.08 6.07
N PRO A 365 -0.18 4.17 6.65
CA PRO A 365 -0.97 5.37 6.93
C PRO A 365 -1.54 5.96 5.63
N PHE A 366 -2.70 6.60 5.75
CA PHE A 366 -3.67 6.70 4.66
C PHE A 366 -3.92 8.16 4.24
N ILE A 367 -4.12 8.43 2.95
CA ILE A 367 -4.43 9.79 2.46
C ILE A 367 -5.94 10.06 2.54
N LEU A 368 -6.32 11.11 3.26
CA LEU A 368 -7.73 11.42 3.51
C LEU A 368 -8.45 11.90 2.24
N VAL A 369 -9.29 11.05 1.66
CA VAL A 369 -10.16 11.39 0.53
C VAL A 369 -11.52 11.90 1.01
N VAL A 370 -12.00 12.99 0.40
CA VAL A 370 -13.14 13.79 0.84
C VAL A 370 -14.00 14.08 -0.41
N LEU A 371 -14.96 13.20 -0.71
CA LEU A 371 -15.86 13.22 -1.89
C LEU A 371 -17.33 13.47 -1.50
N ASN A 372 -18.18 13.97 -2.41
CA ASN A 372 -19.61 14.24 -2.14
C ASN A 372 -20.54 13.76 -3.26
N PHE A 373 -21.55 12.94 -2.90
CA PHE A 373 -22.49 12.31 -3.83
C PHE A 373 -23.93 12.26 -3.30
N ASN A 374 -24.89 12.68 -4.12
CA ASN A 374 -26.26 12.99 -3.69
C ASN A 374 -27.29 11.84 -3.80
N ASN A 375 -26.85 10.58 -4.00
CA ASN A 375 -27.73 9.44 -4.27
C ASN A 375 -28.00 8.53 -3.06
N PHE A 376 -27.52 8.88 -1.86
CA PHE A 376 -27.59 8.04 -0.66
C PHE A 376 -28.82 8.33 0.22
N GLN A 377 -30.01 8.04 -0.30
CA GLN A 377 -31.21 7.93 0.53
C GLN A 377 -31.34 6.51 1.12
N ASN A 378 -31.47 6.43 2.45
CA ASN A 378 -31.49 5.21 3.27
C ASN A 378 -30.12 4.51 3.48
N LEU A 379 -29.35 5.02 4.44
CA LEU A 379 -28.37 4.23 5.21
C LEU A 379 -28.88 4.17 6.66
N GLN A 380 -28.93 2.97 7.26
CA GLN A 380 -29.23 2.81 8.68
C GLN A 380 -27.93 2.83 9.48
N GLU A 381 -27.90 3.58 10.58
CA GLU A 381 -26.73 3.70 11.44
C GLU A 381 -26.57 2.48 12.34
N SER A 382 -25.44 1.78 12.22
CA SER A 382 -24.96 0.86 13.26
C SER A 382 -24.33 1.67 14.40
N SER A 383 -25.08 1.81 15.50
CA SER A 383 -24.67 2.64 16.63
C SER A 383 -23.59 1.97 17.50
N SER A 384 -22.32 2.25 17.21
CA SER A 384 -21.19 1.98 18.12
C SER A 384 -20.37 3.25 18.33
N SER A 385 -20.47 3.85 19.51
CA SER A 385 -19.65 5.01 19.90
C SER A 385 -18.20 4.58 20.14
N ASN A 386 -17.27 5.05 19.31
CA ASN A 386 -15.84 4.95 19.58
C ASN A 386 -15.10 6.22 19.14
N LYS A 387 -14.13 6.64 19.95
CA LYS A 387 -13.27 7.78 19.66
C LYS A 387 -12.29 7.37 18.55
N VAL A 388 -12.18 8.16 17.48
CA VAL A 388 -11.37 7.81 16.31
C VAL A 388 -9.88 7.76 16.65
N PRO A 389 -9.20 6.61 16.52
CA PRO A 389 -7.75 6.54 16.51
C PRO A 389 -7.23 6.89 15.11
N PHE A 390 -6.11 7.60 15.06
CA PHE A 390 -5.22 7.53 13.88
C PHE A 390 -4.53 6.15 13.86
N HIS A 391 -4.12 5.72 12.65
CA HIS A 391 -3.39 4.49 12.30
C HIS A 391 -4.22 3.19 12.13
N VAL A 392 -3.75 2.37 11.17
CA VAL A 392 -4.20 1.00 10.84
C VAL A 392 -5.70 0.91 10.45
N GLU A 393 -6.20 -0.30 10.17
CA GLU A 393 -7.63 -0.62 10.11
C GLU A 393 -8.38 -0.32 11.43
N GLY A 394 -7.68 0.06 12.50
CA GLY A 394 -8.27 0.84 13.61
C GLY A 394 -7.75 0.53 15.02
N GLY A 395 -6.83 -0.42 15.19
CA GLY A 395 -6.33 -0.87 16.49
C GLY A 395 -4.81 -0.79 16.64
N GLN A 396 -4.33 -0.99 17.87
CA GLN A 396 -2.91 -1.24 18.13
C GLN A 396 -2.48 -2.59 17.52
N PRO A 397 -1.22 -2.75 17.07
CA PRO A 397 -0.70 -4.04 16.64
C PRO A 397 -0.84 -5.10 17.74
N SER A 398 -1.22 -6.33 17.36
CA SER A 398 -1.34 -7.46 18.28
C SER A 398 0.03 -7.79 18.89
N TYR A 399 0.13 -7.90 20.22
CA TYR A 399 1.38 -8.30 20.89
C TYR A 399 1.12 -9.19 22.10
N LEU A 400 2.07 -10.06 22.41
CA LEU A 400 2.08 -10.94 23.58
C LEU A 400 3.48 -10.97 24.19
N ILE A 401 3.58 -10.79 25.50
CA ILE A 401 4.86 -10.86 26.23
C ILE A 401 4.89 -12.14 27.08
N VAL A 402 5.92 -12.96 26.95
CA VAL A 402 6.10 -14.17 27.78
C VAL A 402 7.51 -14.21 28.32
N ALA A 403 7.66 -14.12 29.66
CA ALA A 403 8.97 -14.08 30.33
C ALA A 403 9.93 -13.01 29.76
N GLY A 404 9.39 -11.92 29.19
CA GLY A 404 10.16 -10.86 28.53
C GLY A 404 10.33 -11.00 27.01
N LEU A 405 10.09 -12.18 26.41
CA LEU A 405 10.02 -12.32 24.95
C LEU A 405 8.80 -11.57 24.42
N VAL A 406 9.00 -10.61 23.51
CA VAL A 406 7.94 -9.80 22.90
C VAL A 406 7.55 -10.39 21.54
N PHE A 407 6.40 -11.05 21.48
CA PHE A 407 5.85 -11.63 20.26
C PHE A 407 4.93 -10.64 19.53
N THR A 408 5.03 -10.58 18.20
CA THR A 408 4.20 -9.75 17.30
C THR A 408 4.02 -10.44 15.94
N PRO A 409 2.93 -10.21 15.18
CA PRO A 409 2.84 -10.60 13.78
C PRO A 409 3.75 -9.74 12.88
N LEU A 410 4.42 -10.38 11.92
CA LEU A 410 5.16 -9.68 10.87
C LEU A 410 4.18 -8.95 9.93
N THR A 411 4.41 -7.65 9.72
CA THR A 411 3.62 -6.77 8.86
C THR A 411 4.54 -5.84 8.08
N GLU A 412 4.08 -5.26 6.96
CA GLU A 412 4.90 -4.32 6.17
C GLU A 412 5.31 -3.08 6.98
N PRO A 413 4.45 -2.43 7.80
CA PRO A 413 4.90 -1.31 8.62
C PRO A 413 5.98 -1.69 9.65
N PHE A 414 5.97 -2.92 10.18
CA PHE A 414 7.04 -3.42 11.05
C PHE A 414 8.36 -3.59 10.28
N ILE A 415 8.30 -4.06 9.02
CA ILE A 415 9.47 -4.17 8.12
C ILE A 415 10.02 -2.78 7.77
N GLU A 416 9.15 -1.78 7.59
CA GLU A 416 9.53 -0.40 7.31
C GLU A 416 10.09 0.34 8.54
N GLU A 417 9.64 0.00 9.75
CA GLU A 417 10.14 0.59 11.02
C GLU A 417 11.49 0.01 11.46
N GLU A 418 11.67 -1.31 11.36
CA GLU A 418 12.93 -2.00 11.73
C GLU A 418 14.06 -1.85 10.69
N CYS A 419 13.73 -1.41 9.47
CA CYS A 419 14.54 -1.43 8.24
C CYS A 419 14.93 -2.85 7.76
N GLU A 420 14.87 -3.09 6.43
CA GLU A 420 15.17 -4.41 5.84
C GLU A 420 16.55 -4.99 6.22
N GLU A 421 17.56 -4.14 6.49
CA GLU A 421 18.90 -4.58 6.89
C GLU A 421 18.95 -5.37 8.21
N THR A 422 17.96 -5.21 9.11
CA THR A 422 17.97 -5.81 10.46
C THR A 422 17.19 -7.13 10.57
N LEU A 423 16.14 -7.30 9.74
CA LEU A 423 15.22 -8.45 9.80
C LEU A 423 15.81 -9.76 9.28
N GLY A 424 16.88 -9.68 8.49
CA GLY A 424 17.57 -10.83 7.92
C GLY A 424 16.87 -11.45 6.69
N LEU A 425 17.69 -12.01 5.79
CA LEU A 425 17.26 -12.44 4.46
C LEU A 425 16.15 -13.51 4.46
N LYS A 426 16.08 -14.38 5.48
CA LYS A 426 15.05 -15.43 5.57
C LYS A 426 13.66 -14.85 5.81
N LEU A 427 13.55 -13.92 6.76
CA LEU A 427 12.29 -13.31 7.15
C LEU A 427 11.75 -12.41 6.03
N LEU A 428 12.64 -11.64 5.38
CA LEU A 428 12.31 -10.88 4.16
C LEU A 428 11.88 -11.79 3.01
N ALA A 429 12.61 -12.87 2.72
CA ALA A 429 12.23 -13.81 1.66
C ALA A 429 10.86 -14.44 1.92
N LYS A 430 10.53 -14.76 3.17
CA LYS A 430 9.18 -15.19 3.56
C LYS A 430 8.15 -14.08 3.33
N ALA A 431 8.41 -12.85 3.77
CA ALA A 431 7.49 -11.72 3.57
C ALA A 431 7.17 -11.46 2.09
N ARG A 432 8.20 -11.49 1.22
CA ARG A 432 8.07 -11.16 -0.20
C ARG A 432 7.54 -12.32 -1.07
N TYR A 433 7.74 -13.60 -0.70
CA TYR A 433 7.47 -14.75 -1.58
C TYR A 433 6.57 -15.86 -1.01
N SER A 434 6.35 -15.92 0.31
CA SER A 434 5.38 -16.85 0.90
C SER A 434 3.94 -16.36 0.66
N LEU A 435 2.99 -17.30 0.68
CA LEU A 435 1.56 -17.03 0.51
C LEU A 435 0.81 -17.81 1.59
N ALA A 436 -0.25 -17.23 2.14
CA ALA A 436 -1.04 -17.89 3.18
C ALA A 436 -1.59 -19.24 2.67
N THR A 437 -1.40 -20.28 3.49
CA THR A 437 -1.83 -21.66 3.25
C THR A 437 -3.27 -21.89 3.73
N PHE A 438 -3.67 -21.23 4.81
CA PHE A 438 -5.03 -21.18 5.36
C PHE A 438 -5.46 -19.74 5.71
N GLU A 439 -6.74 -19.52 5.97
CA GLU A 439 -7.26 -18.19 6.32
C GLU A 439 -6.92 -17.83 7.79
N GLY A 440 -6.27 -16.68 7.98
CA GLY A 440 -5.85 -16.23 9.31
C GLY A 440 -4.44 -16.70 9.72
N GLU A 441 -3.67 -17.32 8.84
CA GLU A 441 -2.24 -17.56 9.05
C GLU A 441 -1.47 -16.26 9.28
N GLN A 442 -0.49 -16.27 10.19
CA GLN A 442 0.46 -15.17 10.39
C GLN A 442 1.86 -15.72 10.66
N ILE A 443 2.87 -15.06 10.11
CA ILE A 443 4.26 -15.18 10.59
C ILE A 443 4.32 -14.45 11.94
N VAL A 444 4.45 -15.19 13.04
CA VAL A 444 4.65 -14.62 14.38
C VAL A 444 6.15 -14.60 14.68
N ILE A 445 6.69 -13.45 15.06
CA ILE A 445 8.09 -13.27 15.43
C ILE A 445 8.22 -12.93 16.91
N VAL A 446 9.38 -13.21 17.51
CA VAL A 446 9.89 -12.38 18.61
C VAL A 446 10.59 -11.18 18.00
N SER A 447 10.14 -9.97 18.30
CA SER A 447 10.82 -8.75 17.87
C SER A 447 12.03 -8.44 18.74
N GLN A 448 11.89 -8.56 20.07
CA GLN A 448 12.95 -8.33 21.05
C GLN A 448 12.73 -9.11 22.36
N VAL A 449 13.76 -9.18 23.21
CA VAL A 449 13.68 -9.73 24.56
C VAL A 449 13.95 -8.65 25.61
N LEU A 450 12.98 -8.45 26.50
CA LEU A 450 13.08 -7.61 27.68
C LEU A 450 13.89 -8.36 28.75
N ALA A 451 15.18 -8.02 28.87
CA ALA A 451 16.14 -8.77 29.68
C ALA A 451 15.74 -8.88 31.17
N HIS A 452 15.70 -10.11 31.69
CA HIS A 452 15.35 -10.42 33.08
C HIS A 452 15.98 -11.75 33.50
N GLU A 453 16.11 -12.04 34.81
CA GLU A 453 16.76 -13.27 35.31
C GLU A 453 16.16 -14.58 34.75
N VAL A 454 14.90 -14.53 34.30
CA VAL A 454 14.16 -15.67 33.73
C VAL A 454 14.52 -15.97 32.26
N ASN A 455 15.17 -15.04 31.55
CA ASN A 455 15.51 -15.16 30.13
C ASN A 455 17.02 -15.02 29.83
N ILE A 456 17.87 -15.22 30.85
CA ILE A 456 19.33 -15.19 30.72
C ILE A 456 19.80 -16.15 29.61
N GLY A 457 20.62 -15.64 28.70
CA GLY A 457 21.09 -16.34 27.49
C GLY A 457 20.24 -16.12 26.24
N TYR A 458 19.09 -15.43 26.35
CA TYR A 458 18.18 -15.10 25.24
C TYR A 458 18.09 -13.59 24.96
N GLU A 459 18.83 -12.75 25.68
CA GLU A 459 18.72 -11.27 25.71
C GLU A 459 19.10 -10.59 24.38
N HIS A 460 19.66 -11.34 23.43
CA HIS A 460 20.07 -10.86 22.11
C HIS A 460 19.22 -11.44 20.97
N MET A 461 18.10 -12.10 21.30
CA MET A 461 17.13 -12.54 20.30
C MET A 461 16.25 -11.38 19.85
N GLY A 462 16.09 -11.26 18.53
CA GLY A 462 15.16 -10.34 17.89
C GLY A 462 14.94 -10.74 16.43
N ASN A 463 13.81 -10.29 15.87
CA ASN A 463 13.35 -10.57 14.50
C ASN A 463 13.44 -12.05 14.05
N GLN A 464 13.08 -13.00 14.93
CA GLN A 464 13.05 -14.44 14.61
C GLN A 464 11.62 -15.00 14.63
N GLN A 465 11.23 -15.74 13.58
CA GLN A 465 9.92 -16.42 13.55
C GLN A 465 9.88 -17.58 14.55
N VAL A 466 8.83 -17.62 15.38
CA VAL A 466 8.45 -18.81 16.15
C VAL A 466 7.63 -19.76 15.27
N ILE A 467 8.02 -21.03 15.27
CA ILE A 467 7.44 -22.10 14.44
C ILE A 467 6.53 -23.00 15.28
N LYS A 468 6.97 -23.37 16.50
CA LYS A 468 6.18 -24.22 17.42
C LYS A 468 6.24 -23.76 18.88
N LEU A 469 5.25 -24.16 19.67
CA LEU A 469 5.29 -24.15 21.13
C LEU A 469 4.93 -25.56 21.64
N ASN A 470 5.80 -26.16 22.45
CA ASN A 470 5.70 -27.54 22.97
C ASN A 470 5.35 -28.56 21.85
N GLY A 471 6.05 -28.50 20.71
CA GLY A 471 5.80 -29.36 19.55
C GLY A 471 4.58 -29.01 18.69
N THR A 472 3.71 -28.08 19.13
CA THR A 472 2.51 -27.68 18.40
C THR A 472 2.81 -26.48 17.49
N VAL A 473 2.51 -26.58 16.19
CA VAL A 473 2.78 -25.52 15.20
C VAL A 473 1.93 -24.27 15.48
N VAL A 474 2.58 -23.11 15.49
CA VAL A 474 1.92 -21.81 15.68
C VAL A 474 1.20 -21.43 14.39
N LYS A 475 -0.12 -21.17 14.47
CA LYS A 475 -0.93 -20.74 13.31
C LYS A 475 -0.90 -19.22 13.11
N ASN A 476 -1.00 -18.49 14.23
CA ASN A 476 -1.03 -17.02 14.32
C ASN A 476 -0.83 -16.61 15.79
N ILE A 477 -0.74 -15.30 16.08
CA ILE A 477 -0.44 -14.84 17.45
C ILE A 477 -1.57 -15.15 18.45
N HIS A 478 -2.83 -15.23 17.99
CA HIS A 478 -3.95 -15.59 18.84
C HIS A 478 -3.93 -17.08 19.21
N HIS A 479 -3.51 -17.96 18.30
CA HIS A 479 -3.22 -19.35 18.60
C HIS A 479 -2.04 -19.47 19.58
N LEU A 480 -0.97 -18.66 19.41
CA LEU A 480 0.15 -18.64 20.35
C LEU A 480 -0.28 -18.25 21.78
N ALA A 481 -1.06 -17.17 21.92
CA ALA A 481 -1.61 -16.75 23.22
C ALA A 481 -2.45 -17.88 23.86
N HIS A 482 -3.31 -18.53 23.07
CA HIS A 482 -4.12 -19.66 23.53
C HIS A 482 -3.28 -20.86 24.01
N LEU A 483 -2.21 -21.21 23.29
CA LEU A 483 -1.30 -22.28 23.66
C LEU A 483 -0.52 -21.97 24.95
N VAL A 484 -0.08 -20.71 25.13
CA VAL A 484 0.57 -20.25 26.37
C VAL A 484 -0.41 -20.31 27.56
N ASP A 485 -1.62 -19.78 27.40
CA ASP A 485 -2.64 -19.74 28.46
C ASP A 485 -3.13 -21.13 28.89
N ASN A 486 -3.14 -22.11 27.98
CA ASN A 486 -3.57 -23.48 28.26
C ASN A 486 -2.42 -24.46 28.58
N CYS A 487 -1.16 -23.99 28.57
CA CYS A 487 0.00 -24.81 28.87
C CYS A 487 -0.03 -25.31 30.32
N LYS A 488 0.00 -26.64 30.49
CA LYS A 488 0.04 -27.33 31.79
C LYS A 488 1.38 -28.00 32.07
N ASP A 489 2.29 -27.96 31.11
CA ASP A 489 3.62 -28.52 31.23
C ASP A 489 4.47 -27.72 32.23
N LYS A 490 5.60 -28.32 32.64
CA LYS A 490 6.59 -27.62 33.48
C LYS A 490 7.27 -26.47 32.71
N PHE A 491 7.44 -26.62 31.40
CA PHE A 491 8.20 -25.71 30.54
C PHE A 491 7.37 -25.19 29.38
N LEU A 492 7.68 -23.98 28.96
CA LEU A 492 7.32 -23.41 27.67
C LEU A 492 8.55 -23.54 26.76
N THR A 493 8.46 -24.42 25.77
CA THR A 493 9.50 -24.70 24.78
C THR A 493 9.08 -24.10 23.44
N PHE A 494 9.65 -22.95 23.10
CA PHE A 494 9.44 -22.29 21.83
C PHE A 494 10.50 -22.75 20.83
N GLU A 495 10.05 -23.23 19.67
CA GLU A 495 10.89 -23.67 18.56
C GLU A 495 10.87 -22.58 17.48
N PHE A 496 12.04 -22.06 17.12
CA PHE A 496 12.22 -20.98 16.13
C PHE A 496 12.72 -21.54 14.78
N GLU A 497 13.10 -20.67 13.85
CA GLU A 497 13.90 -21.06 12.69
C GLU A 497 15.27 -21.65 13.09
N ASP A 498 15.89 -22.38 12.17
CA ASP A 498 17.20 -23.04 12.34
C ASP A 498 17.30 -23.97 13.57
N ASP A 499 16.18 -24.58 13.94
CA ASP A 499 16.00 -25.47 15.11
C ASP A 499 16.43 -24.84 16.45
N PHE A 500 16.43 -23.51 16.54
CA PHE A 500 16.77 -22.80 17.77
C PHE A 500 15.64 -22.95 18.82
N LEU A 501 16.03 -23.22 20.07
CA LEU A 501 15.11 -23.53 21.17
C LEU A 501 15.23 -22.54 22.33
N VAL A 502 14.10 -21.94 22.72
CA VAL A 502 13.95 -21.23 24.00
C VAL A 502 13.15 -22.11 24.95
N VAL A 503 13.69 -22.40 26.13
CA VAL A 503 13.03 -23.22 27.16
C VAL A 503 12.92 -22.43 28.46
N LEU A 504 11.70 -22.14 28.89
CA LEU A 504 11.39 -21.29 30.05
C LEU A 504 10.55 -22.07 31.07
N GLY A 505 10.86 -21.95 32.36
CA GLY A 505 10.02 -22.52 33.42
C GLY A 505 8.68 -21.78 33.50
N ARG A 506 7.55 -22.49 33.35
CA ARG A 506 6.21 -21.87 33.22
C ARG A 506 5.85 -21.01 34.44
N GLU A 507 6.20 -21.48 35.64
CA GLU A 507 5.86 -20.81 36.91
C GLU A 507 6.79 -19.61 37.18
N GLU A 508 8.06 -19.73 36.80
CA GLU A 508 9.06 -18.66 36.86
C GLU A 508 8.68 -17.52 35.90
N ALA A 509 8.35 -17.87 34.64
CA ALA A 509 7.83 -16.96 33.61
C ALA A 509 6.55 -16.21 34.06
N THR A 510 5.62 -16.93 34.68
CA THR A 510 4.37 -16.34 35.20
C THR A 510 4.65 -15.36 36.35
N THR A 511 5.57 -15.71 37.25
CA THR A 511 5.92 -14.89 38.42
C THR A 511 6.65 -13.61 37.99
N ALA A 512 7.66 -13.74 37.12
CA ALA A 512 8.47 -12.62 36.62
C ALA A 512 7.64 -11.60 35.82
N SER A 513 6.53 -12.01 35.19
CA SER A 513 5.73 -11.15 34.32
C SER A 513 5.28 -9.84 34.99
N SER A 514 5.02 -9.83 36.30
CA SER A 514 4.55 -8.61 36.95
C SER A 514 5.65 -7.56 37.12
N ASP A 515 6.92 -7.96 37.15
CA ASP A 515 8.05 -7.08 37.44
C ASP A 515 8.72 -6.59 36.15
N ILE A 516 8.86 -7.45 35.14
CA ILE A 516 9.24 -7.08 33.77
C ILE A 516 8.36 -5.93 33.23
N LEU A 517 7.03 -6.04 33.39
CA LEU A 517 6.10 -5.02 32.92
C LEU A 517 6.25 -3.68 33.68
N LYS A 518 6.60 -3.71 34.97
CA LYS A 518 6.85 -2.48 35.76
C LYS A 518 8.15 -1.81 35.35
N GLU A 519 9.23 -2.61 35.18
CA GLU A 519 10.57 -2.11 34.84
C GLU A 519 10.58 -1.44 33.46
N HIS A 520 9.92 -2.04 32.47
CA HIS A 520 9.79 -1.49 31.12
C HIS A 520 8.58 -0.55 30.93
N ALA A 521 7.85 -0.22 32.00
CA ALA A 521 6.67 0.65 32.00
C ALA A 521 5.55 0.23 31.01
N ILE A 522 5.39 -1.07 30.77
CA ILE A 522 4.43 -1.63 29.81
C ILE A 522 3.07 -1.86 30.52
N PRO A 523 1.94 -1.37 29.97
CA PRO A 523 0.66 -1.36 30.68
C PRO A 523 -0.05 -2.72 30.75
N SER A 524 0.34 -3.70 29.90
CA SER A 524 -0.30 -5.02 29.80
C SER A 524 0.69 -6.06 29.29
N ILE A 525 0.46 -7.33 29.63
CA ILE A 525 1.18 -8.48 29.06
C ILE A 525 0.83 -8.72 27.58
N ARG A 526 -0.32 -8.21 27.12
CA ARG A 526 -0.83 -8.43 25.76
C ARG A 526 -1.72 -7.28 25.27
N SER A 527 -1.87 -7.17 23.96
CA SER A 527 -2.88 -6.34 23.32
C SER A 527 -4.31 -6.82 23.62
N SER A 528 -5.30 -5.93 23.49
CA SER A 528 -6.68 -6.18 23.93
C SER A 528 -7.41 -7.27 23.15
N ASP A 529 -7.10 -7.43 21.86
CA ASP A 529 -7.62 -8.48 20.97
C ASP A 529 -7.26 -9.89 21.46
N LEU A 530 -6.08 -10.07 22.06
CA LEU A 530 -5.62 -11.36 22.60
C LEU A 530 -6.21 -11.69 23.99
N SER A 531 -7.26 -10.96 24.39
CA SER A 531 -8.08 -11.24 25.58
C SER A 531 -9.40 -11.94 25.26
N GLU A 532 -9.76 -12.06 23.97
CA GLU A 532 -10.93 -12.82 23.51
C GLU A 532 -10.63 -14.34 23.47
N PRO A 533 -11.65 -15.22 23.52
CA PRO A 533 -11.43 -16.66 23.42
C PRO A 533 -11.06 -17.07 21.99
N TYR A 534 -9.94 -17.78 21.83
CA TYR A 534 -9.50 -18.29 20.52
C TYR A 534 -10.54 -19.24 19.91
N VAL A 535 -10.81 -19.03 18.62
CA VAL A 535 -11.65 -19.89 17.79
C VAL A 535 -10.79 -20.43 16.66
N ASP A 536 -10.59 -21.75 16.61
CA ASP A 536 -10.01 -22.39 15.43
C ASP A 536 -11.05 -22.41 14.31
N THR A 537 -10.73 -21.80 13.18
CA THR A 537 -11.62 -21.63 12.03
C THR A 537 -11.58 -22.79 11.05
N GLU A 538 -10.70 -23.77 11.26
CA GLU A 538 -10.51 -24.90 10.35
C GLU A 538 -11.36 -26.13 10.72
N GLN A 539 -12.09 -26.64 9.74
CA GLN A 539 -12.39 -28.07 9.67
C GLN A 539 -11.26 -28.74 8.88
N GLU A 540 -10.59 -29.75 9.46
CA GLU A 540 -9.45 -30.43 8.84
C GLU A 540 -9.81 -31.12 7.50
N THR A 541 -9.69 -30.41 6.38
CA THR A 541 -9.65 -31.05 5.07
C THR A 541 -8.27 -31.66 4.84
N GLN A 542 -8.06 -32.88 5.37
CA GLN A 542 -6.87 -33.68 5.12
C GLN A 542 -6.56 -33.73 3.63
N LYS A 543 -5.37 -33.22 3.25
CA LYS A 543 -4.78 -33.44 1.92
C LYS A 543 -3.76 -34.58 1.99
N PRO A 544 -3.55 -35.32 0.89
CA PRO A 544 -2.50 -36.33 0.82
C PRO A 544 -1.12 -35.69 0.88
N ASN A 545 -0.12 -36.49 1.26
CA ASN A 545 1.30 -36.13 1.20
C ASN A 545 1.77 -36.03 -0.26
N ASP A 546 1.47 -34.91 -0.93
CA ASP A 546 2.37 -34.36 -1.95
C ASP A 546 3.46 -33.59 -1.21
N ASP A 547 4.72 -33.94 -1.48
CA ASP A 547 5.89 -33.37 -0.82
C ASP A 547 6.11 -31.92 -1.27
N PHE A 548 5.60 -30.95 -0.50
CA PHE A 548 5.76 -29.52 -0.74
C PHE A 548 7.16 -29.05 -0.32
N GLY A 549 8.17 -29.57 -1.03
CA GLY A 549 9.56 -29.19 -0.88
C GLY A 549 9.76 -27.68 -1.08
N ASP A 550 10.10 -27.04 0.02
CA ASP A 550 10.90 -25.84 0.22
C ASP A 550 10.62 -24.53 -0.55
N SER A 551 10.98 -23.45 0.13
CA SER A 551 11.41 -22.19 -0.50
C SER A 551 12.55 -22.47 -1.50
N PRO A 552 12.72 -21.71 -2.59
CA PRO A 552 13.86 -21.84 -3.52
C PRO A 552 15.23 -21.41 -2.92
N VAL A 553 15.37 -21.51 -1.59
CA VAL A 553 16.56 -21.15 -0.80
C VAL A 553 16.93 -22.32 0.13
N THR A 554 16.94 -23.54 -0.42
CA THR A 554 17.78 -24.60 0.15
C THR A 554 19.23 -24.30 -0.23
N ASN A 555 20.15 -24.33 0.74
CA ASN A 555 21.54 -23.85 0.58
C ASN A 555 22.44 -24.74 -0.32
N TYR A 556 21.87 -25.57 -1.20
CA TYR A 556 22.59 -26.56 -2.01
C TYR A 556 22.54 -26.33 -3.53
N GLU A 557 21.73 -25.38 -4.04
CA GLU A 557 21.65 -25.05 -5.47
C GLU A 557 22.21 -23.65 -5.84
N MET A 558 23.17 -23.12 -5.07
CA MET A 558 23.95 -21.94 -5.51
C MET A 558 24.95 -22.31 -6.63
N GLY A 559 24.41 -22.51 -7.83
CA GLY A 559 25.18 -22.54 -9.07
C GLY A 559 25.80 -21.17 -9.38
N VAL A 560 26.98 -21.18 -10.03
CA VAL A 560 27.82 -19.98 -10.21
C VAL A 560 27.18 -18.91 -11.11
N ASP A 561 26.18 -19.27 -11.91
CA ASP A 561 25.60 -18.42 -12.96
C ASP A 561 24.52 -17.43 -12.45
N CYS A 562 24.09 -17.49 -11.18
CA CYS A 562 23.06 -16.60 -10.64
C CYS A 562 23.56 -15.19 -10.26
N LEU A 563 24.86 -14.91 -10.36
CA LEU A 563 25.51 -13.69 -9.83
C LEU A 563 25.48 -12.47 -10.79
N LEU A 564 24.48 -12.40 -11.68
CA LEU A 564 24.44 -11.43 -12.80
C LEU A 564 23.16 -10.58 -12.91
N TRP A 565 22.19 -10.74 -12.01
CA TRP A 565 20.98 -9.92 -11.92
C TRP A 565 20.62 -9.62 -10.46
N ALA A 566 21.47 -8.82 -9.82
CA ALA A 566 21.22 -8.09 -8.58
C ALA A 566 21.90 -6.71 -8.71
#